data_AF-A0A9P7PY07-F1
#
_entry.id   AF-A0A9P7PY07-F1
#
_cell.length_a   1.000
_cell.length_b   1.000
_cell.length_c   1.000
_cell.angle_alpha   90.00
_cell.angle_beta   90.00
_cell.angle_gamma   90.00
#
_symmetry.space_group_name_H-M   'P 1'
#
loop_
_entity.id
_entity.type
_entity.pdbx_description
1 polymer ?
#
loop_
_entity_poly.entity_id
_entity_poly.type
_entity_poly.pdbx_seq_one_letter_code
_entity_poly.pdbx_strand_id
1 'polypeptide(L)'
;MKAYLYDNLPGDQRLPHDSGRAVDVSTLGRLGVIYCNLPNLLDVNQLATDRGYKNRDEIIVSRETMGEAFENKVKMFFCEHLHEDEEIRYIKDGQGFFDVRSKDDEWVRIRLEKDDLLILPAGIYHRFTVDENNIFGGTGHMGRSLVKYALSRGDLVTSVGKVNETEANDIAPVDQSSLGLLCDVRCRESVNLVIQKTLDKFRRIDVVANCSGYGVIGSCEDQDEHDLRNQYETNFMGTLHIIHATLSYFRRHSGGRYLIFSSTSGALGVPGLGPYCATKYAVEGLIEAMLYETDSFNIKATLIEPGLVRRDEPDTDGSQLPTWGHFSIKPPSDEYACATSPALHARRMVQWLGDRQPTSAVKCAELIWQLAHCSYPPLRLLLGSYAIESIRDRMRSVTEELEDWKHLNFAPDNADSQHDDEAPML
;
A
#
# COMPACT_ATOMS: atom_id res chain seq x y z
N MET A 1 -4.46 17.62 18.43
CA MET A 1 -5.12 18.91 18.10
C MET A 1 -4.17 20.11 17.98
N LYS A 2 -4.34 20.90 16.91
CA LYS A 2 -3.69 22.21 16.67
C LYS A 2 -4.77 23.23 16.29
N ALA A 3 -4.78 24.42 16.90
CA ALA A 3 -5.72 25.50 16.55
C ALA A 3 -5.01 26.82 16.25
N TYR A 4 -5.54 27.60 15.32
CA TYR A 4 -4.96 28.85 14.83
C TYR A 4 -6.01 29.67 14.08
N LEU A 5 -5.72 30.95 13.82
CA LEU A 5 -6.60 31.78 13.01
C LEU A 5 -6.45 31.45 11.52
N TYR A 6 -7.60 31.37 10.85
CA TYR A 6 -7.70 31.12 9.42
C TYR A 6 -7.22 32.35 8.64
N ASP A 7 -6.40 32.15 7.62
CA ASP A 7 -5.78 33.24 6.86
C ASP A 7 -6.74 34.02 5.92
N ASN A 8 -7.92 33.46 5.63
CA ASN A 8 -8.92 33.98 4.69
C ASN A 8 -8.41 34.16 3.26
N LEU A 9 -7.30 33.51 2.90
CA LEU A 9 -6.81 33.52 1.53
C LEU A 9 -7.72 32.67 0.64
N PRO A 10 -7.94 33.06 -0.63
CA PRO A 10 -8.66 32.23 -1.58
C PRO A 10 -7.87 30.94 -1.82
N GLY A 11 -8.55 29.80 -1.81
CA GLY A 11 -7.91 28.49 -1.96
C GLY A 11 -8.88 27.34 -1.73
N ASP A 12 -8.38 26.12 -1.86
CA ASP A 12 -9.11 24.93 -1.46
C ASP A 12 -9.29 24.92 0.06
N GLN A 13 -10.54 24.94 0.52
CA GLN A 13 -10.92 24.90 1.93
C GLN A 13 -10.23 23.82 2.76
N ARG A 14 -9.80 22.73 2.13
CA ARG A 14 -9.12 21.57 2.73
C ARG A 14 -7.63 21.81 3.02
N LEU A 15 -7.05 22.89 2.50
CA LEU A 15 -5.68 23.30 2.83
C LEU A 15 -5.58 23.78 4.29
N PRO A 16 -4.39 23.82 4.91
CA PRO A 16 -4.26 24.25 6.30
C PRO A 16 -4.77 25.66 6.60
N HIS A 17 -4.64 26.63 5.69
CA HIS A 17 -5.05 28.04 5.86
C HIS A 17 -4.55 28.68 7.18
N ASP A 18 -3.28 28.43 7.54
CA ASP A 18 -2.69 28.87 8.80
C ASP A 18 -2.11 30.28 8.68
N SER A 19 -2.72 31.24 9.38
CA SER A 19 -2.23 32.64 9.44
C SER A 19 -0.94 32.80 10.26
N GLY A 20 -0.46 31.75 10.93
CA GLY A 20 0.66 31.78 11.88
C GLY A 20 0.28 32.30 13.27
N ARG A 21 -0.97 32.74 13.48
CA ARG A 21 -1.49 33.16 14.80
C ARG A 21 -2.12 31.97 15.51
N ALA A 22 -1.34 31.29 16.34
CA ALA A 22 -1.81 30.14 17.12
C ALA A 22 -2.92 30.50 18.12
N VAL A 23 -3.84 29.57 18.33
CA VAL A 23 -4.93 29.65 19.32
C VAL A 23 -4.77 28.47 20.28
N ASP A 24 -4.69 28.75 21.57
CA ASP A 24 -4.54 27.72 22.60
C ASP A 24 -5.90 27.18 23.08
N VAL A 25 -5.86 26.07 23.82
CA VAL A 25 -7.07 25.42 24.36
C VAL A 25 -7.83 26.35 25.31
N SER A 26 -7.11 27.21 26.06
CA SER A 26 -7.74 28.18 26.97
C SER A 26 -8.59 29.21 26.21
N THR A 27 -8.13 29.64 25.03
CA THR A 27 -8.86 30.56 24.16
C THR A 27 -10.06 29.89 23.50
N LEU A 28 -9.94 28.63 23.07
CA LEU A 28 -11.09 27.85 22.62
C LEU A 28 -12.16 27.72 23.72
N GLY A 29 -11.75 27.47 24.97
CA GLY A 29 -12.65 27.42 26.11
C GLY A 29 -13.41 28.74 26.34
N ARG A 30 -12.79 29.90 26.08
CA ARG A 30 -13.46 31.21 26.12
C ARG A 30 -14.51 31.41 25.02
N LEU A 31 -14.39 30.68 23.93
CA LEU A 31 -15.42 30.59 22.88
C LEU A 31 -16.50 29.55 23.21
N GLY A 32 -16.37 28.85 24.34
CA GLY A 32 -17.26 27.76 24.74
C GLY A 32 -16.97 26.43 24.06
N VAL A 33 -15.91 26.34 23.26
CA VAL A 33 -15.49 25.12 22.57
C VAL A 33 -14.70 24.22 23.53
N ILE A 34 -15.14 22.98 23.68
CA ILE A 34 -14.49 21.99 24.53
C ILE A 34 -13.78 20.97 23.64
N TYR A 35 -12.52 20.68 23.96
CA TYR A 35 -11.72 19.67 23.29
C TYR A 35 -11.28 18.60 24.28
N CYS A 36 -11.36 17.33 23.85
CA CYS A 36 -10.84 16.18 24.58
C CYS A 36 -10.14 15.24 23.58
N ASN A 37 -9.11 14.51 24.03
CA ASN A 37 -8.59 13.36 23.31
C ASN A 37 -9.01 12.10 24.07
N LEU A 38 -9.82 11.25 23.45
CA LEU A 38 -10.46 10.08 24.06
C LEU A 38 -10.17 8.84 23.20
N PRO A 39 -9.06 8.12 23.45
CA PRO A 39 -8.67 6.96 22.66
C PRO A 39 -9.59 5.74 22.86
N ASN A 40 -10.39 5.73 23.93
CA ASN A 40 -11.34 4.65 24.19
C ASN A 40 -12.78 5.14 23.98
N LEU A 41 -13.54 4.37 23.18
CA LEU A 41 -14.97 4.62 22.99
C LEU A 41 -15.79 4.58 24.29
N LEU A 42 -15.31 3.87 25.32
CA LEU A 42 -15.95 3.87 26.64
C LEU A 42 -15.97 5.26 27.27
N ASP A 43 -14.88 6.02 27.13
CA ASP A 43 -14.78 7.38 27.68
C ASP A 43 -15.70 8.35 26.92
N VAL A 44 -15.85 8.17 25.60
CA VAL A 44 -16.82 8.90 24.77
C VAL A 44 -18.25 8.60 25.22
N ASN A 45 -18.56 7.34 25.53
CA ASN A 45 -19.89 6.93 26.02
C ASN A 45 -20.20 7.51 27.40
N GLN A 46 -19.21 7.54 28.29
CA GLN A 46 -19.36 8.14 29.62
C GLN A 46 -19.62 9.64 29.50
N LEU A 47 -18.82 10.37 28.71
CA LEU A 47 -19.02 11.79 28.46
C LEU A 47 -20.42 12.09 27.89
N ALA A 48 -20.88 11.27 26.94
CA ALA A 48 -22.21 11.41 26.37
C ALA A 48 -23.33 11.20 27.39
N THR A 49 -23.14 10.27 28.33
CA THR A 49 -24.05 10.02 29.45
C THR A 49 -24.07 11.20 30.42
N ASP A 50 -22.90 11.71 30.80
CA ASP A 50 -22.75 12.80 31.76
C ASP A 50 -23.36 14.11 31.25
N ARG A 51 -23.30 14.35 29.92
CA ARG A 51 -23.91 15.53 29.28
C ARG A 51 -25.34 15.29 28.77
N GLY A 52 -25.87 14.08 28.92
CA GLY A 52 -27.25 13.76 28.54
C GLY A 52 -27.54 13.76 27.05
N TYR A 53 -26.55 13.45 26.20
CA TYR A 53 -26.74 13.34 24.74
C TYR A 53 -27.58 12.09 24.40
N LYS A 54 -28.65 12.27 23.63
CA LYS A 54 -29.64 11.22 23.35
C LYS A 54 -29.50 10.59 21.97
N ASN A 55 -28.86 11.29 21.03
CA ASN A 55 -28.75 10.88 19.64
C ASN A 55 -27.28 10.63 19.29
N ARG A 56 -27.02 9.61 18.46
CA ARG A 56 -25.70 9.29 17.93
C ARG A 56 -25.84 8.81 16.50
N ASP A 57 -25.20 9.53 15.60
CA ASP A 57 -25.06 9.15 14.20
C ASP A 57 -23.57 9.03 13.86
N GLU A 58 -23.27 8.13 12.93
CA GLU A 58 -21.94 7.96 12.38
C GLU A 58 -21.97 8.29 10.90
N ILE A 59 -21.10 9.21 10.48
CA ILE A 59 -20.96 9.63 9.10
C ILE A 59 -19.52 9.38 8.65
N ILE A 60 -19.38 8.66 7.54
CA ILE A 60 -18.09 8.48 6.87
C ILE A 60 -18.09 9.45 5.70
N VAL A 61 -17.27 10.50 5.79
CA VAL A 61 -17.12 11.52 4.74
C VAL A 61 -15.91 11.17 3.89
N SER A 62 -16.09 10.25 2.96
CA SER A 62 -15.08 9.89 1.97
C SER A 62 -15.67 9.85 0.57
N ARG A 63 -14.81 9.93 -0.43
CA ARG A 63 -15.25 9.77 -1.82
C ARG A 63 -15.79 8.35 -2.07
N GLU A 64 -15.30 7.34 -1.34
CA GLU A 64 -15.81 5.96 -1.45
C GLU A 64 -17.27 5.85 -0.98
N THR A 65 -17.63 6.46 0.15
CA THR A 65 -18.98 6.33 0.72
C THR A 65 -19.98 7.27 0.07
N MET A 66 -19.53 8.43 -0.43
CA MET A 66 -20.40 9.48 -0.96
C MET A 66 -20.45 9.57 -2.48
N GLY A 67 -19.54 8.92 -3.21
CA GLY A 67 -19.50 8.91 -4.68
C GLY A 67 -19.48 10.32 -5.29
N GLU A 68 -20.29 10.54 -6.33
CA GLU A 68 -20.42 11.85 -7.01
C GLU A 68 -20.91 12.97 -6.08
N ALA A 69 -21.60 12.63 -4.98
CA ALA A 69 -22.07 13.62 -4.03
C ALA A 69 -20.95 14.17 -3.14
N PHE A 70 -19.78 13.53 -3.07
CA PHE A 70 -18.69 13.89 -2.17
C PHE A 70 -18.29 15.36 -2.29
N GLU A 71 -17.96 15.84 -3.49
CA GLU A 71 -17.50 17.21 -3.70
C GLU A 71 -18.57 18.24 -3.30
N ASN A 72 -19.83 17.97 -3.63
CA ASN A 72 -20.93 18.85 -3.27
C ASN A 72 -21.20 18.82 -1.75
N LYS A 73 -21.07 17.65 -1.10
CA LYS A 73 -21.25 17.49 0.34
C LYS A 73 -20.13 18.16 1.12
N VAL A 74 -18.87 18.02 0.71
CA VAL A 74 -17.73 18.69 1.34
C VAL A 74 -17.85 20.21 1.24
N LYS A 75 -18.28 20.75 0.08
CA LYS A 75 -18.60 22.17 -0.06
C LYS A 75 -19.76 22.60 0.84
N MET A 76 -20.81 21.79 0.92
CA MET A 76 -21.96 22.04 1.79
C MET A 76 -21.59 22.03 3.29
N PHE A 77 -20.75 21.10 3.73
CA PHE A 77 -20.25 21.07 5.12
C PHE A 77 -19.35 22.27 5.45
N PHE A 78 -18.69 22.82 4.44
CA PHE A 78 -17.87 24.01 4.59
C PHE A 78 -18.67 25.32 4.48
N CYS A 79 -19.96 25.25 4.13
CA CYS A 79 -20.84 26.39 4.27
C CYS A 79 -21.06 26.69 5.75
N GLU A 80 -20.94 27.97 6.11
CA GLU A 80 -21.19 28.45 7.46
C GLU A 80 -22.61 28.12 7.91
N HIS A 81 -22.73 27.52 9.10
CA HIS A 81 -24.01 27.22 9.72
C HIS A 81 -23.89 27.30 11.25
N LEU A 82 -25.04 27.27 11.93
CA LEU A 82 -25.15 27.24 13.38
C LEU A 82 -26.23 26.24 13.80
N HIS A 83 -26.09 25.67 14.98
CA HIS A 83 -27.09 24.80 15.61
C HIS A 83 -27.61 25.45 16.89
N GLU A 84 -28.91 25.25 17.19
CA GLU A 84 -29.56 25.77 18.41
C GLU A 84 -29.17 24.97 19.67
N ASP A 85 -28.61 23.79 19.48
CA ASP A 85 -28.11 22.89 20.53
C ASP A 85 -26.58 22.73 20.43
N GLU A 86 -25.97 22.12 21.46
CA GLU A 86 -24.55 21.73 21.39
C GLU A 86 -24.32 20.69 20.29
N GLU A 87 -23.21 20.84 19.56
CA GLU A 87 -22.77 19.86 18.58
C GLU A 87 -21.53 19.12 19.09
N ILE A 88 -21.61 17.79 19.13
CA ILE A 88 -20.51 16.92 19.52
C ILE A 88 -19.99 16.13 18.32
N ARG A 89 -18.68 16.16 18.11
CA ARG A 89 -17.99 15.45 17.03
C ARG A 89 -16.82 14.67 17.60
N TYR A 90 -16.86 13.36 17.43
CA TYR A 90 -15.77 12.45 17.78
C TYR A 90 -15.18 11.86 16.50
N ILE A 91 -13.87 11.98 16.32
CA ILE A 91 -13.18 11.51 15.13
C ILE A 91 -12.77 10.05 15.33
N LYS A 92 -13.50 9.14 14.69
CA LYS A 92 -13.21 7.70 14.74
C LYS A 92 -11.99 7.31 13.92
N ASP A 93 -11.74 8.02 12.82
CA ASP A 93 -10.63 7.79 11.92
C ASP A 93 -10.40 9.02 11.01
N GLY A 94 -9.24 9.11 10.38
CA GLY A 94 -8.86 10.21 9.50
C GLY A 94 -8.59 11.53 10.24
N GLN A 95 -8.67 12.62 9.49
CA GLN A 95 -8.37 13.97 9.98
C GLN A 95 -9.10 15.04 9.16
N GLY A 96 -9.27 16.21 9.74
CA GLY A 96 -9.95 17.33 9.11
C GLY A 96 -9.88 18.60 9.94
N PHE A 97 -10.62 19.60 9.48
CA PHE A 97 -10.68 20.92 10.08
C PHE A 97 -12.11 21.27 10.48
N PHE A 98 -12.24 21.74 11.71
CA PHE A 98 -13.41 22.46 12.18
C PHE A 98 -13.04 23.93 12.34
N ASP A 99 -13.78 24.80 11.66
CA ASP A 99 -13.63 26.24 11.85
C ASP A 99 -14.77 26.75 12.70
N VAL A 100 -14.46 27.55 13.71
CA VAL A 100 -15.43 28.22 14.58
C VAL A 100 -15.25 29.73 14.49
N ARG A 101 -16.34 30.47 14.49
CA ARG A 101 -16.29 31.93 14.38
C ARG A 101 -16.13 32.56 15.77
N SER A 102 -15.12 33.40 15.92
CA SER A 102 -14.84 34.12 17.16
C SER A 102 -15.80 35.30 17.35
N LYS A 103 -15.79 35.91 18.54
CA LYS A 103 -16.57 37.13 18.83
C LYS A 103 -16.10 38.35 18.03
N ASP A 104 -14.85 38.32 17.56
CA ASP A 104 -14.24 39.39 16.77
C ASP A 104 -14.42 39.15 15.26
N ASP A 105 -15.34 38.24 14.89
CA ASP A 105 -15.64 37.87 13.51
C ASP A 105 -14.49 37.19 12.75
N GLU A 106 -13.53 36.59 13.48
CA GLU A 106 -12.42 35.82 12.89
C GLU A 106 -12.70 34.32 12.91
N TRP A 107 -12.31 33.61 11.84
CA TRP A 107 -12.35 32.15 11.81
C TRP A 107 -11.16 31.56 12.58
N VAL A 108 -11.45 30.72 13.57
CA VAL A 108 -10.47 29.88 14.27
C VAL A 108 -10.57 28.48 13.68
N ARG A 109 -9.51 28.03 13.01
CA ARG A 109 -9.38 26.69 12.47
C ARG A 109 -8.79 25.74 13.51
N ILE A 110 -9.43 24.60 13.69
CA ILE A 110 -9.06 23.55 14.64
C ILE A 110 -8.84 22.27 13.85
N ARG A 111 -7.61 21.77 13.83
CA ARG A 111 -7.28 20.48 13.24
C ARG A 111 -7.56 19.37 14.24
N LEU A 112 -8.40 18.43 13.84
CA LEU A 112 -8.74 17.23 14.61
C LEU A 112 -8.26 15.98 13.86
N GLU A 113 -7.79 14.99 14.61
CA GLU A 113 -7.38 13.67 14.12
C GLU A 113 -8.09 12.57 14.90
N LYS A 114 -7.86 11.31 14.53
CA LYS A 114 -8.41 10.16 15.25
C LYS A 114 -8.28 10.30 16.78
N ASP A 115 -9.35 9.93 17.48
CA ASP A 115 -9.52 9.99 18.92
C ASP A 115 -9.75 11.40 19.49
N ASP A 116 -9.67 12.45 18.67
CA ASP A 116 -10.09 13.79 19.08
C ASP A 116 -11.61 13.91 19.15
N LEU A 117 -12.07 14.63 20.18
CA LEU A 117 -13.46 15.00 20.39
C LEU A 117 -13.58 16.51 20.55
N LEU A 118 -14.53 17.10 19.82
CA LEU A 118 -14.86 18.52 19.89
C LEU A 118 -16.33 18.69 20.27
N ILE A 119 -16.62 19.58 21.23
CA ILE A 119 -17.97 20.04 21.56
C ILE A 119 -18.05 21.52 21.24
N LEU A 120 -18.99 21.87 20.37
CA LEU A 120 -19.31 23.23 19.99
C LEU A 120 -20.53 23.71 20.78
N PRO A 121 -20.50 24.91 21.38
CA PRO A 121 -21.65 25.43 22.12
C PRO A 121 -22.79 25.81 21.18
N ALA A 122 -24.02 25.76 21.70
CA ALA A 122 -25.20 26.26 20.99
C ALA A 122 -24.99 27.70 20.47
N GLY A 123 -25.40 27.95 19.22
CA GLY A 123 -25.37 29.27 18.60
C GLY A 123 -24.02 29.73 18.07
N ILE A 124 -22.97 28.90 18.08
CA ILE A 124 -21.70 29.24 17.43
C ILE A 124 -21.75 28.94 15.92
N TYR A 125 -21.32 29.90 15.11
CA TYR A 125 -21.08 29.65 13.69
C TYR A 125 -19.87 28.75 13.52
N HIS A 126 -20.05 27.69 12.73
CA HIS A 126 -18.99 26.78 12.42
C HIS A 126 -19.15 26.18 11.02
N ARG A 127 -18.09 25.53 10.58
CA ARG A 127 -18.02 24.79 9.32
C ARG A 127 -16.99 23.66 9.45
N PHE A 128 -17.16 22.64 8.64
CA PHE A 128 -16.31 21.45 8.65
C PHE A 128 -15.78 21.15 7.26
N THR A 129 -14.53 20.71 7.19
CA THR A 129 -14.02 20.06 6.00
C THR A 129 -13.01 18.96 6.35
N VAL A 130 -12.86 18.01 5.45
CA VAL A 130 -11.75 17.04 5.49
C VAL A 130 -10.46 17.76 5.11
N ASP A 131 -9.30 17.25 5.51
CA ASP A 131 -8.04 17.81 5.00
C ASP A 131 -7.66 17.21 3.64
N GLU A 132 -6.56 17.69 3.07
CA GLU A 132 -5.97 17.11 1.86
C GLU A 132 -5.08 15.90 2.13
N ASN A 133 -4.86 15.52 3.40
CA ASN A 133 -3.97 14.43 3.75
C ASN A 133 -4.66 13.08 3.53
N ASN A 134 -5.01 12.82 2.27
CA ASN A 134 -4.73 11.52 1.70
C ASN A 134 -3.21 11.34 1.81
N ILE A 135 -2.73 10.43 2.64
CA ILE A 135 -1.28 10.25 2.75
C ILE A 135 -0.68 9.85 1.36
N PHE A 136 0.09 10.74 0.74
CA PHE A 136 0.59 10.51 -0.62
C PHE A 136 1.98 9.86 -0.59
N GLY A 137 2.19 8.90 -1.50
CA GLY A 137 3.48 8.32 -1.77
C GLY A 137 3.42 6.82 -2.08
N GLY A 138 4.03 6.39 -3.19
CA GLY A 138 3.88 5.04 -3.74
C GLY A 138 2.73 5.02 -4.74
N THR A 139 3.06 4.91 -6.02
CA THR A 139 2.12 5.25 -7.10
C THR A 139 1.19 4.11 -7.50
N GLY A 140 1.48 2.89 -7.04
CA GLY A 140 0.55 1.77 -7.06
C GLY A 140 -0.22 1.62 -5.75
N HIS A 141 -1.42 1.03 -5.80
CA HIS A 141 -2.37 0.92 -4.68
C HIS A 141 -1.75 0.39 -3.39
N MET A 142 -0.97 -0.69 -3.49
CA MET A 142 -0.28 -1.29 -2.35
C MET A 142 0.88 -0.45 -1.82
N GLY A 143 1.66 0.18 -2.71
CA GLY A 143 2.74 1.06 -2.32
C GLY A 143 2.22 2.28 -1.57
N ARG A 144 1.10 2.84 -2.05
CA ARG A 144 0.41 3.95 -1.39
C ARG A 144 0.05 3.61 0.04
N SER A 145 -0.75 2.56 0.25
CA SER A 145 -1.20 2.15 1.58
C SER A 145 -0.03 1.86 2.52
N LEU A 146 1.09 1.29 2.02
CA LEU A 146 2.28 1.04 2.83
C LEU A 146 2.98 2.32 3.29
N VAL A 147 3.17 3.29 2.39
CA VAL A 147 3.73 4.60 2.77
C VAL A 147 2.82 5.31 3.75
N LYS A 148 1.49 5.26 3.52
CA LYS A 148 0.49 5.78 4.46
C LYS A 148 0.70 5.25 5.86
N TYR A 149 0.74 3.93 5.95
CA TYR A 149 0.85 3.26 7.22
C TYR A 149 2.21 3.51 7.88
N ALA A 150 3.32 3.49 7.14
CA ALA A 150 4.64 3.76 7.69
C ALA A 150 4.75 5.18 8.28
N LEU A 151 4.28 6.20 7.54
CA LEU A 151 4.30 7.59 8.02
C LEU A 151 3.41 7.77 9.28
N SER A 152 2.24 7.14 9.33
CA SER A 152 1.36 7.22 10.52
C SER A 152 1.93 6.53 11.76
N ARG A 153 2.94 5.67 11.59
CA ARG A 153 3.70 5.03 12.66
C ARG A 153 4.98 5.79 13.04
N GLY A 154 5.26 6.91 12.37
CA GLY A 154 6.41 7.78 12.64
C GLY A 154 7.69 7.38 11.91
N ASP A 155 7.60 6.49 10.92
CA ASP A 155 8.77 6.12 10.11
C ASP A 155 9.18 7.25 9.17
N LEU A 156 10.47 7.28 8.82
CA LEU A 156 10.98 8.15 7.76
C LEU A 156 10.83 7.45 6.41
N VAL A 157 10.14 8.06 5.47
CA VAL A 157 9.76 7.41 4.20
C VAL A 157 10.20 8.21 3.00
N THR A 158 11.02 7.60 2.14
CA THR A 158 11.12 8.05 0.74
C THR A 158 10.04 7.35 -0.08
N SER A 159 9.06 8.11 -0.56
CA SER A 159 8.09 7.62 -1.52
C SER A 159 8.65 7.77 -2.94
N VAL A 160 8.45 6.73 -3.74
CA VAL A 160 9.00 6.67 -5.11
C VAL A 160 7.88 6.48 -6.10
N GLY A 161 7.73 7.45 -6.99
CA GLY A 161 6.83 7.40 -8.12
C GLY A 161 7.51 7.02 -9.42
N LYS A 162 6.71 6.74 -10.46
CA LYS A 162 7.21 6.37 -11.77
C LYS A 162 7.39 7.61 -12.64
N VAL A 163 8.56 7.74 -13.26
CA VAL A 163 8.86 8.85 -14.18
C VAL A 163 7.81 8.89 -15.31
N ASN A 164 7.36 10.09 -15.66
CA ASN A 164 6.35 10.39 -16.71
C ASN A 164 4.93 9.84 -16.48
N GLU A 165 4.68 9.14 -15.38
CA GLU A 165 3.34 8.62 -15.04
C GLU A 165 2.83 9.13 -13.69
N THR A 166 3.71 9.72 -12.89
CA THR A 166 3.39 10.21 -11.55
C THR A 166 3.48 11.72 -11.51
N GLU A 167 2.40 12.33 -11.03
CA GLU A 167 2.36 13.78 -10.84
C GLU A 167 3.17 14.20 -9.62
N ALA A 168 3.73 15.41 -9.66
CA ALA A 168 4.56 15.92 -8.57
C ALA A 168 3.80 15.97 -7.23
N ASN A 169 2.49 16.19 -7.28
CA ASN A 169 1.63 16.22 -6.09
C ASN A 169 1.46 14.83 -5.45
N ASP A 170 1.46 13.74 -6.22
CA ASP A 170 1.26 12.37 -5.71
C ASP A 170 2.43 11.85 -4.88
N ILE A 171 3.56 12.53 -4.95
CA ILE A 171 4.77 12.21 -4.19
C ILE A 171 5.23 13.40 -3.34
N ALA A 172 4.46 14.49 -3.27
CA ALA A 172 4.87 15.65 -2.48
C ALA A 172 5.14 15.23 -1.02
N PRO A 173 6.25 15.71 -0.41
CA PRO A 173 6.53 15.38 0.98
C PRO A 173 5.44 15.98 1.88
N VAL A 174 4.82 15.14 2.71
CA VAL A 174 3.84 15.52 3.74
C VAL A 174 4.48 16.42 4.79
N ASP A 175 5.66 16.04 5.26
CA ASP A 175 6.48 16.82 6.19
C ASP A 175 7.97 16.39 6.12
N GLN A 176 8.76 16.77 7.14
CA GLN A 176 10.19 16.44 7.23
C GLN A 176 10.49 14.93 7.27
N SER A 177 9.54 14.10 7.71
CA SER A 177 9.64 12.63 7.74
C SER A 177 9.50 11.98 6.36
N SER A 178 9.11 12.73 5.33
CA SER A 178 8.79 12.19 4.01
C SER A 178 9.63 12.79 2.89
N LEU A 179 9.93 12.02 1.84
CA LEU A 179 10.63 12.50 0.64
C LEU A 179 10.03 11.89 -0.61
N GLY A 180 9.51 12.72 -1.51
CA GLY A 180 9.07 12.30 -2.84
C GLY A 180 10.16 12.27 -3.87
N LEU A 181 10.30 11.16 -4.59
CA LEU A 181 11.19 11.06 -5.75
C LEU A 181 10.52 10.32 -6.91
N LEU A 182 11.04 10.54 -8.12
CA LEU A 182 10.67 9.79 -9.31
C LEU A 182 11.79 8.82 -9.69
N CYS A 183 11.40 7.62 -10.13
CA CYS A 183 12.32 6.58 -10.57
C CYS A 183 11.79 5.86 -11.80
N ASP A 184 12.67 5.56 -12.76
CA ASP A 184 12.46 4.47 -13.69
C ASP A 184 13.34 3.31 -13.26
N VAL A 185 12.74 2.25 -12.72
CA VAL A 185 13.48 1.09 -12.20
C VAL A 185 14.27 0.35 -13.29
N ARG A 186 13.92 0.54 -14.57
CA ARG A 186 14.66 0.00 -15.71
C ARG A 186 16.02 0.69 -15.90
N CYS A 187 16.20 1.89 -15.34
CA CYS A 187 17.43 2.66 -15.41
C CYS A 187 18.19 2.59 -14.07
N ARG A 188 19.37 1.98 -14.08
CA ARG A 188 20.20 1.81 -12.88
C ARG A 188 20.61 3.16 -12.27
N GLU A 189 20.89 4.15 -13.09
CA GLU A 189 21.27 5.50 -12.68
C GLU A 189 20.12 6.20 -11.96
N SER A 190 18.89 6.00 -12.44
CA SER A 190 17.67 6.53 -11.79
C SER A 190 17.47 5.92 -10.39
N VAL A 191 17.64 4.60 -10.27
CA VAL A 191 17.60 3.89 -8.98
C VAL A 191 18.68 4.41 -8.03
N ASN A 192 19.93 4.51 -8.50
CA ASN A 192 21.05 5.00 -7.70
C ASN A 192 20.81 6.42 -7.18
N LEU A 193 20.24 7.31 -8.01
CA LEU A 193 19.90 8.67 -7.61
C LEU A 193 18.88 8.70 -6.47
N VAL A 194 17.88 7.83 -6.51
CA VAL A 194 16.87 7.71 -5.45
C VAL A 194 17.49 7.27 -4.13
N ILE A 195 18.34 6.25 -4.18
CA ILE A 195 19.05 5.75 -2.99
C ILE A 195 19.97 6.84 -2.43
N GLN A 196 20.72 7.55 -3.28
CA GLN A 196 21.60 8.63 -2.85
C GLN A 196 20.83 9.75 -2.16
N LYS A 197 19.77 10.27 -2.80
CA LYS A 197 18.95 11.34 -2.22
C LYS A 197 18.28 10.95 -0.90
N THR A 198 17.87 9.68 -0.79
CA THR A 198 17.33 9.12 0.46
C THR A 198 18.38 9.14 1.57
N LEU A 199 19.60 8.67 1.29
CA LEU A 199 20.71 8.69 2.23
C LEU A 199 21.17 10.13 2.55
N ASP A 200 21.10 11.06 1.61
CA ASP A 200 21.45 12.46 1.87
C ASP A 200 20.47 13.11 2.86
N LYS A 201 19.18 12.81 2.73
CA LYS A 201 18.14 13.36 3.61
C LYS A 201 18.10 12.65 4.96
N PHE A 202 17.97 11.32 4.97
CA PHE A 202 17.67 10.56 6.18
C PHE A 202 18.90 9.87 6.79
N ARG A 203 20.04 9.88 6.10
CA ARG A 203 21.33 9.27 6.52
C ARG A 203 21.33 7.75 6.68
N ARG A 204 20.16 7.11 6.61
CA ARG A 204 19.99 5.67 6.76
C ARG A 204 18.89 5.13 5.86
N ILE A 205 19.01 3.85 5.51
CA ILE A 205 17.94 3.04 4.92
C ILE A 205 17.91 1.75 5.72
N ASP A 206 16.76 1.40 6.29
CA ASP A 206 16.58 0.16 7.04
C ASP A 206 15.78 -0.88 6.24
N VAL A 207 14.83 -0.37 5.44
CA VAL A 207 13.85 -1.17 4.72
C VAL A 207 13.77 -0.67 3.27
N VAL A 208 13.73 -1.59 2.32
CA VAL A 208 13.44 -1.32 0.91
C VAL A 208 12.20 -2.13 0.53
N ALA A 209 11.08 -1.43 0.30
CA ALA A 209 9.87 -2.02 -0.24
C ALA A 209 9.81 -1.81 -1.75
N ASN A 210 9.99 -2.89 -2.52
CA ASN A 210 9.87 -2.84 -3.97
C ASN A 210 8.45 -3.24 -4.39
N CYS A 211 7.61 -2.23 -4.58
CA CYS A 211 6.25 -2.36 -5.11
C CYS A 211 6.18 -2.18 -6.62
N SER A 212 7.33 -2.07 -7.32
CA SER A 212 7.34 -1.86 -8.76
C SER A 212 6.98 -3.16 -9.49
N GLY A 213 6.15 -3.02 -10.52
CA GLY A 213 5.82 -4.10 -11.41
C GLY A 213 4.46 -3.94 -12.04
N TYR A 214 4.29 -4.56 -13.21
CA TYR A 214 3.05 -4.57 -13.95
C TYR A 214 2.92 -5.89 -14.73
N GLY A 215 1.73 -6.18 -15.24
CA GLY A 215 1.51 -7.35 -16.08
C GLY A 215 0.66 -7.03 -17.29
N VAL A 216 0.73 -7.90 -18.30
CA VAL A 216 -0.12 -7.83 -19.49
C VAL A 216 -1.02 -9.07 -19.51
N ILE A 217 -2.32 -8.83 -19.56
CA ILE A 217 -3.35 -9.86 -19.74
C ILE A 217 -3.56 -10.06 -21.23
N GLY A 218 -3.27 -11.28 -21.70
CA GLY A 218 -3.40 -11.71 -23.08
C GLY A 218 -2.87 -13.13 -23.24
N SER A 219 -3.24 -13.81 -24.33
CA SER A 219 -2.61 -15.10 -24.63
C SER A 219 -1.09 -14.94 -24.75
N CYS A 220 -0.33 -16.03 -24.62
CA CYS A 220 1.13 -15.95 -24.77
C CYS A 220 1.52 -15.52 -26.21
N GLU A 221 0.69 -15.82 -27.20
CA GLU A 221 0.90 -15.48 -28.61
C GLU A 221 0.50 -14.04 -28.94
N ASP A 222 -0.51 -13.49 -28.27
CA ASP A 222 -0.97 -12.10 -28.48
C ASP A 222 -0.08 -11.05 -27.80
N GLN A 223 0.82 -11.48 -26.90
CA GLN A 223 1.80 -10.60 -26.25
C GLN A 223 3.05 -10.52 -27.13
N ASP A 224 3.37 -9.31 -27.58
CA ASP A 224 4.50 -9.09 -28.48
C ASP A 224 5.82 -8.96 -27.71
N GLU A 225 6.94 -8.97 -28.44
CA GLU A 225 8.27 -8.89 -27.84
C GLU A 225 8.44 -7.63 -26.96
N HIS A 226 7.80 -6.53 -27.32
CA HIS A 226 7.86 -5.29 -26.55
C HIS A 226 7.15 -5.46 -25.20
N ASP A 227 5.99 -6.11 -25.15
CA ASP A 227 5.29 -6.44 -23.90
C ASP A 227 6.10 -7.37 -23.00
N LEU A 228 6.69 -8.42 -23.59
CA LEU A 228 7.50 -9.39 -22.85
C LEU A 228 8.74 -8.72 -22.25
N ARG A 229 9.51 -7.99 -23.06
CA ARG A 229 10.73 -7.31 -22.62
C ARG A 229 10.43 -6.30 -21.54
N ASN A 230 9.44 -5.43 -21.71
CA ASN A 230 9.15 -4.42 -20.70
C ASN A 230 8.68 -5.03 -19.37
N GLN A 231 7.92 -6.13 -19.39
CA GLN A 231 7.56 -6.84 -18.15
C GLN A 231 8.82 -7.37 -17.44
N TYR A 232 9.77 -7.96 -18.16
CA TYR A 232 11.04 -8.41 -17.58
C TYR A 232 11.91 -7.25 -17.08
N GLU A 233 12.02 -6.18 -17.87
CA GLU A 233 12.82 -5.01 -17.52
C GLU A 233 12.29 -4.32 -16.26
N THR A 234 10.97 -4.21 -16.11
CA THR A 234 10.38 -3.61 -14.90
C THR A 234 10.35 -4.58 -13.73
N ASN A 235 9.76 -5.78 -13.90
CA ASN A 235 9.48 -6.67 -12.78
C ASN A 235 10.74 -7.36 -12.25
N PHE A 236 11.64 -7.78 -13.15
CA PHE A 236 12.83 -8.55 -12.80
C PHE A 236 14.08 -7.67 -12.77
N MET A 237 14.45 -7.05 -13.89
CA MET A 237 15.68 -6.23 -13.95
C MET A 237 15.59 -5.04 -13.01
N GLY A 238 14.44 -4.38 -12.90
CA GLY A 238 14.20 -3.31 -11.94
C GLY A 238 14.39 -3.75 -10.48
N THR A 239 13.89 -4.93 -10.13
CA THR A 239 14.13 -5.55 -8.81
C THR A 239 15.63 -5.76 -8.58
N LEU A 240 16.33 -6.31 -9.57
CA LEU A 240 17.77 -6.55 -9.50
C LEU A 240 18.57 -5.25 -9.38
N HIS A 241 18.18 -4.18 -10.08
CA HIS A 241 18.81 -2.86 -9.96
C HIS A 241 18.70 -2.31 -8.54
N ILE A 242 17.50 -2.41 -7.94
CA ILE A 242 17.25 -1.97 -6.56
C ILE A 242 18.12 -2.76 -5.57
N ILE A 243 18.17 -4.09 -5.72
CA ILE A 243 19.01 -4.96 -4.89
C ILE A 243 20.47 -4.57 -5.05
N HIS A 244 20.99 -4.48 -6.28
CA HIS A 244 22.38 -4.12 -6.50
C HIS A 244 22.76 -2.75 -5.93
N ALA A 245 21.86 -1.76 -5.99
CA ALA A 245 22.10 -0.43 -5.46
C ALA A 245 22.16 -0.41 -3.92
N THR A 246 21.48 -1.33 -3.24
CA THR A 246 21.26 -1.28 -1.78
C THR A 246 21.98 -2.40 -1.01
N LEU A 247 22.25 -3.54 -1.64
CA LEU A 247 22.75 -4.73 -0.95
C LEU A 247 24.13 -4.51 -0.33
N SER A 248 25.03 -3.83 -1.05
CA SER A 248 26.35 -3.50 -0.51
C SER A 248 26.27 -2.55 0.70
N TYR A 249 25.28 -1.66 0.70
CA TYR A 249 25.00 -0.75 1.81
C TYR A 249 24.49 -1.54 3.02
N PHE A 250 23.49 -2.40 2.85
CA PHE A 250 22.98 -3.26 3.93
C PHE A 250 24.06 -4.19 4.50
N ARG A 251 24.91 -4.76 3.65
CA ARG A 251 26.04 -5.59 4.09
C ARG A 251 27.01 -4.82 4.99
N ARG A 252 27.35 -3.58 4.62
CA ARG A 252 28.24 -2.73 5.44
C ARG A 252 27.61 -2.34 6.80
N HIS A 253 26.29 -2.24 6.86
CA HIS A 253 25.55 -1.90 8.08
C HIS A 253 25.09 -3.13 8.89
N SER A 254 25.43 -4.35 8.43
CA SER A 254 25.04 -5.63 9.05
C SER A 254 23.54 -5.72 9.34
N GLY A 255 22.73 -5.23 8.41
CA GLY A 255 21.28 -5.20 8.57
C GLY A 255 20.58 -4.58 7.37
N GLY A 256 19.37 -5.07 7.12
CA GLY A 256 18.48 -4.55 6.10
C GLY A 256 17.27 -5.45 5.93
N ARG A 257 16.16 -4.88 5.47
CA ARG A 257 14.92 -5.62 5.18
C ARG A 257 14.46 -5.30 3.76
N TYR A 258 14.20 -6.32 2.97
CA TYR A 258 13.53 -6.19 1.69
C TYR A 258 12.09 -6.67 1.79
N LEU A 259 11.15 -5.87 1.29
CA LEU A 259 9.77 -6.28 1.06
C LEU A 259 9.54 -6.27 -0.46
N ILE A 260 9.65 -7.42 -1.10
CA ILE A 260 9.62 -7.55 -2.55
C ILE A 260 8.23 -8.01 -2.98
N PHE A 261 7.52 -7.20 -3.75
CA PHE A 261 6.19 -7.57 -4.21
C PHE A 261 6.27 -8.58 -5.36
N SER A 262 5.94 -9.81 -5.02
CA SER A 262 5.72 -10.90 -5.94
C SER A 262 4.24 -10.95 -6.34
N SER A 263 3.67 -12.15 -6.43
CA SER A 263 2.26 -12.43 -6.71
C SER A 263 2.01 -13.90 -6.43
N THR A 264 0.75 -14.31 -6.26
CA THR A 264 0.36 -15.72 -6.45
C THR A 264 0.87 -16.31 -7.77
N SER A 265 1.01 -15.48 -8.82
CA SER A 265 1.60 -15.86 -10.11
C SER A 265 3.12 -16.13 -10.07
N GLY A 266 3.79 -15.90 -8.93
CA GLY A 266 5.16 -16.35 -8.70
C GLY A 266 5.27 -17.82 -8.28
N ALA A 267 4.15 -18.41 -7.85
CA ALA A 267 4.09 -19.80 -7.38
C ALA A 267 3.17 -20.69 -8.25
N LEU A 268 2.33 -20.11 -9.11
CA LEU A 268 1.47 -20.84 -10.04
C LEU A 268 1.29 -20.12 -11.38
N GLY A 269 1.12 -20.89 -12.46
CA GLY A 269 0.79 -20.35 -13.79
C GLY A 269 -0.68 -20.00 -13.91
N VAL A 270 -0.99 -18.84 -14.50
CA VAL A 270 -2.37 -18.38 -14.75
C VAL A 270 -2.60 -18.19 -16.24
N PRO A 271 -3.64 -18.83 -16.84
CA PRO A 271 -3.95 -18.65 -18.25
C PRO A 271 -4.28 -17.18 -18.58
N GLY A 272 -3.61 -16.66 -19.62
CA GLY A 272 -3.67 -15.24 -19.99
C GLY A 272 -2.63 -14.34 -19.31
N LEU A 273 -1.70 -14.92 -18.52
CA LEU A 273 -0.66 -14.18 -17.81
C LEU A 273 0.74 -14.81 -17.96
N GLY A 274 0.99 -15.57 -19.02
CA GLY A 274 2.23 -16.36 -19.20
C GLY A 274 3.52 -15.57 -18.93
N PRO A 275 3.82 -14.50 -19.68
CA PRO A 275 4.98 -13.65 -19.44
C PRO A 275 5.04 -13.04 -18.04
N TYR A 276 3.92 -12.55 -17.52
CA TYR A 276 3.85 -12.01 -16.16
C TYR A 276 4.25 -13.07 -15.10
N CYS A 277 3.68 -14.27 -15.19
CA CYS A 277 4.03 -15.39 -14.32
C CYS A 277 5.54 -15.66 -14.38
N ALA A 278 6.10 -15.76 -15.59
CA ALA A 278 7.53 -16.00 -15.77
C ALA A 278 8.39 -14.94 -15.05
N THR A 279 8.03 -13.65 -15.15
CA THR A 279 8.75 -12.61 -14.41
C THR A 279 8.64 -12.73 -12.89
N LYS A 280 7.48 -13.16 -12.36
CA LYS A 280 7.29 -13.33 -10.92
C LYS A 280 7.99 -14.57 -10.38
N TYR A 281 7.99 -15.68 -11.11
CA TYR A 281 8.84 -16.85 -10.81
C TYR A 281 10.33 -16.48 -10.80
N ALA A 282 10.79 -15.66 -11.75
CA ALA A 282 12.18 -15.20 -11.79
C ALA A 282 12.54 -14.35 -10.55
N VAL A 283 11.63 -13.48 -10.11
CA VAL A 283 11.79 -12.70 -8.86
C VAL A 283 11.84 -13.63 -7.64
N GLU A 284 10.94 -14.60 -7.53
CA GLU A 284 10.92 -15.59 -6.44
C GLU A 284 12.27 -16.33 -6.35
N GLY A 285 12.74 -16.88 -7.48
CA GLY A 285 14.01 -17.60 -7.54
C GLY A 285 15.21 -16.73 -7.19
N LEU A 286 15.24 -15.47 -7.66
CA LEU A 286 16.29 -14.51 -7.33
C LEU A 286 16.37 -14.25 -5.82
N ILE A 287 15.23 -13.95 -5.18
CA ILE A 287 15.20 -13.60 -3.77
C ILE A 287 15.51 -14.82 -2.90
N GLU A 288 14.96 -15.98 -3.23
CA GLU A 288 15.24 -17.22 -2.50
C GLU A 288 16.72 -17.58 -2.55
N ALA A 289 17.34 -17.52 -3.73
CA ALA A 289 18.78 -17.77 -3.88
C ALA A 289 19.63 -16.74 -3.10
N MET A 290 19.31 -15.45 -3.23
CA MET A 290 20.06 -14.36 -2.58
C MET A 290 20.05 -14.48 -1.05
N LEU A 291 18.98 -15.00 -0.44
CA LEU A 291 18.91 -15.09 1.02
C LEU A 291 19.92 -16.08 1.62
N TYR A 292 20.27 -17.15 0.91
CA TYR A 292 21.32 -18.06 1.36
C TYR A 292 22.68 -17.35 1.46
N GLU A 293 22.95 -16.38 0.58
CA GLU A 293 24.19 -15.61 0.55
C GLU A 293 24.23 -14.50 1.62
N THR A 294 23.06 -13.91 1.91
CA THR A 294 22.96 -12.65 2.65
C THR A 294 22.56 -12.82 4.12
N ASP A 295 22.13 -14.02 4.52
CA ASP A 295 21.70 -14.35 5.88
C ASP A 295 22.76 -14.01 6.94
N SER A 296 24.03 -14.32 6.64
CA SER A 296 25.18 -14.05 7.52
C SER A 296 25.41 -12.56 7.82
N PHE A 297 24.80 -11.66 7.03
CA PHE A 297 24.87 -10.21 7.21
C PHE A 297 23.62 -9.62 7.86
N ASN A 298 22.71 -10.46 8.37
CA ASN A 298 21.41 -10.06 8.95
C ASN A 298 20.54 -9.24 7.97
N ILE A 299 20.68 -9.53 6.67
CA ILE A 299 19.83 -9.01 5.61
C ILE A 299 18.72 -10.03 5.39
N LYS A 300 17.46 -9.57 5.48
CA LYS A 300 16.29 -10.44 5.31
C LYS A 300 15.41 -9.90 4.19
N ALA A 301 14.67 -10.77 3.55
CA ALA A 301 13.72 -10.43 2.51
C ALA A 301 12.42 -11.20 2.72
N THR A 302 11.30 -10.54 2.46
CA THR A 302 9.99 -11.19 2.34
C THR A 302 9.41 -10.90 0.96
N LEU A 303 9.03 -11.97 0.28
CA LEU A 303 8.22 -11.99 -0.92
C LEU A 303 6.76 -11.80 -0.50
N ILE A 304 6.21 -10.65 -0.87
CA ILE A 304 4.82 -10.30 -0.63
C ILE A 304 4.01 -10.86 -1.79
N GLU A 305 3.15 -11.84 -1.50
CA GLU A 305 2.36 -12.57 -2.50
C GLU A 305 0.87 -12.25 -2.34
N PRO A 306 0.44 -11.09 -2.87
CA PRO A 306 -0.96 -10.74 -2.86
C PRO A 306 -1.76 -11.65 -3.79
N GLY A 307 -2.92 -12.06 -3.30
CA GLY A 307 -4.02 -12.49 -4.15
C GLY A 307 -4.69 -11.28 -4.81
N LEU A 308 -6.00 -11.37 -4.95
CA LEU A 308 -6.82 -10.30 -5.52
C LEU A 308 -7.03 -9.23 -4.45
N VAL A 309 -6.34 -8.10 -4.60
CA VAL A 309 -6.33 -6.97 -3.67
C VAL A 309 -7.25 -5.86 -4.15
N ARG A 310 -8.27 -5.57 -3.33
CA ARG A 310 -9.17 -4.44 -3.51
C ARG A 310 -8.42 -3.14 -3.32
N ARG A 311 -8.69 -2.19 -4.21
CA ARG A 311 -8.33 -0.80 -4.02
C ARG A 311 -9.31 -0.23 -3.00
N ASP A 312 -8.83 -0.01 -1.78
CA ASP A 312 -9.66 0.62 -0.75
C ASP A 312 -9.78 2.14 -0.98
N GLU A 313 -9.00 2.72 -1.91
CA GLU A 313 -8.97 4.15 -2.23
C GLU A 313 -9.14 4.40 -3.74
N PRO A 314 -9.85 5.45 -4.17
CA PRO A 314 -10.06 5.79 -5.58
C PRO A 314 -8.81 6.41 -6.24
N ASP A 315 -8.68 6.25 -7.56
CA ASP A 315 -7.64 6.92 -8.35
C ASP A 315 -7.88 8.44 -8.43
N THR A 316 -6.79 9.21 -8.53
CA THR A 316 -6.80 10.68 -8.56
C THR A 316 -7.17 11.27 -9.93
N ASP A 317 -7.28 10.49 -11.02
CA ASP A 317 -7.67 11.06 -12.31
C ASP A 317 -8.38 10.12 -13.30
N GLY A 318 -9.18 10.73 -14.17
CA GLY A 318 -10.13 10.09 -15.10
C GLY A 318 -9.50 9.33 -16.26
N SER A 319 -8.77 8.24 -15.99
CA SER A 319 -8.39 7.29 -17.03
C SER A 319 -9.65 6.68 -17.66
N GLN A 320 -9.85 6.89 -18.97
CA GLN A 320 -11.03 6.40 -19.71
C GLN A 320 -11.14 4.87 -19.76
N LEU A 321 -10.13 4.14 -19.29
CA LEU A 321 -10.17 2.70 -19.09
C LEU A 321 -9.98 2.41 -17.59
N PRO A 322 -10.80 1.53 -16.98
CA PRO A 322 -10.55 1.06 -15.64
C PRO A 322 -9.20 0.33 -15.62
N THR A 323 -8.19 0.98 -15.03
CA THR A 323 -6.90 0.35 -14.79
C THR A 323 -7.14 -0.73 -13.73
N TRP A 324 -7.24 -1.98 -14.13
CA TRP A 324 -7.46 -3.07 -13.18
C TRP A 324 -6.13 -3.42 -12.49
N GLY A 325 -5.83 -2.71 -11.40
CA GLY A 325 -4.55 -2.86 -10.69
C GLY A 325 -3.37 -2.43 -11.57
N HIS A 326 -2.28 -3.19 -11.53
CA HIS A 326 -1.07 -3.02 -12.34
C HIS A 326 -1.11 -3.82 -13.66
N PHE A 327 -2.30 -4.18 -14.17
CA PHE A 327 -2.44 -4.95 -15.41
C PHE A 327 -2.97 -4.11 -16.58
N SER A 328 -2.40 -4.31 -17.77
CA SER A 328 -2.99 -3.92 -19.05
C SER A 328 -3.68 -5.12 -19.71
N ILE A 329 -4.68 -4.89 -20.55
CA ILE A 329 -5.44 -5.97 -21.23
C ILE A 329 -5.30 -5.79 -22.74
N LYS A 330 -4.80 -6.83 -23.44
CA LYS A 330 -4.75 -6.85 -24.90
C LYS A 330 -6.03 -7.42 -25.52
N PRO A 331 -6.42 -6.95 -26.71
CA PRO A 331 -7.44 -7.63 -27.50
C PRO A 331 -6.95 -9.03 -27.90
N PRO A 332 -7.80 -10.06 -27.82
CA PRO A 332 -7.43 -11.40 -28.28
C PRO A 332 -7.45 -11.47 -29.81
N SER A 333 -6.57 -12.29 -30.40
CA SER A 333 -6.72 -12.75 -31.78
C SER A 333 -7.91 -13.70 -31.94
N ASP A 334 -8.31 -13.97 -33.18
CA ASP A 334 -9.53 -14.71 -33.51
C ASP A 334 -9.54 -16.11 -32.88
N GLU A 335 -8.38 -16.77 -32.83
CA GLU A 335 -8.18 -18.10 -32.24
C GLU A 335 -8.46 -18.12 -30.73
N TYR A 336 -8.17 -17.02 -30.02
CA TYR A 336 -8.36 -16.90 -28.58
C TYR A 336 -9.63 -16.11 -28.19
N ALA A 337 -10.34 -15.51 -29.15
CA ALA A 337 -11.49 -14.65 -28.90
C ALA A 337 -12.75 -15.38 -28.39
N CYS A 338 -12.79 -16.71 -28.50
CA CYS A 338 -13.91 -17.53 -28.03
C CYS A 338 -14.20 -17.29 -26.53
N ALA A 339 -15.47 -17.10 -26.16
CA ALA A 339 -15.87 -16.75 -24.79
C ALA A 339 -15.37 -17.72 -23.70
N THR A 340 -15.23 -19.01 -24.04
CA THR A 340 -14.73 -20.08 -23.15
C THR A 340 -13.22 -20.31 -23.24
N SER A 341 -12.51 -19.56 -24.09
CA SER A 341 -11.06 -19.68 -24.26
C SER A 341 -10.34 -19.57 -22.92
N PRO A 342 -9.45 -20.53 -22.57
CA PRO A 342 -8.62 -20.43 -21.37
C PRO A 342 -7.73 -19.17 -21.37
N ALA A 343 -7.27 -18.69 -22.53
CA ALA A 343 -6.45 -17.48 -22.62
C ALA A 343 -7.16 -16.22 -22.09
N LEU A 344 -8.50 -16.24 -22.07
CA LEU A 344 -9.33 -15.16 -21.54
C LEU A 344 -9.64 -15.32 -20.04
N HIS A 345 -9.08 -16.32 -19.36
CA HIS A 345 -9.36 -16.59 -17.94
C HIS A 345 -9.00 -15.41 -17.04
N ALA A 346 -7.75 -14.92 -17.09
CA ALA A 346 -7.34 -13.76 -16.30
C ALA A 346 -8.21 -12.53 -16.60
N ARG A 347 -8.54 -12.28 -17.87
CA ARG A 347 -9.46 -11.20 -18.29
C ARG A 347 -10.84 -11.35 -17.62
N ARG A 348 -11.43 -12.54 -17.68
CA ARG A 348 -12.72 -12.84 -17.04
C ARG A 348 -12.67 -12.68 -15.53
N MET A 349 -11.61 -13.19 -14.88
CA MET A 349 -11.45 -13.04 -13.43
C MET A 349 -11.44 -11.56 -13.02
N VAL A 350 -10.61 -10.76 -13.70
CA VAL A 350 -10.51 -9.33 -13.44
C VAL A 350 -11.84 -8.61 -13.66
N GLN A 351 -12.51 -8.86 -14.80
CA GLN A 351 -13.81 -8.26 -15.13
C GLN A 351 -14.93 -8.69 -14.16
N TRP A 352 -14.93 -9.95 -13.72
CA TRP A 352 -15.95 -10.49 -12.83
C TRP A 352 -15.80 -9.99 -11.39
N LEU A 353 -14.56 -9.90 -10.90
CA LEU A 353 -14.28 -9.48 -9.53
C LEU A 353 -14.59 -8.01 -9.30
N GLY A 354 -14.32 -7.14 -10.27
CA GLY A 354 -14.63 -5.74 -10.10
C GLY A 354 -13.93 -5.14 -8.87
N ASP A 355 -14.70 -4.34 -8.13
CA ASP A 355 -14.35 -3.79 -6.81
C ASP A 355 -14.61 -4.77 -5.65
N ARG A 356 -15.11 -5.99 -5.92
CA ARG A 356 -15.50 -6.98 -4.90
C ARG A 356 -14.35 -7.88 -4.45
N GLN A 357 -13.12 -7.41 -4.57
CA GLN A 357 -11.96 -8.19 -4.18
C GLN A 357 -11.92 -8.32 -2.64
N PRO A 358 -11.60 -9.51 -2.09
CA PRO A 358 -11.74 -9.77 -0.65
C PRO A 358 -10.61 -9.15 0.18
N THR A 359 -9.43 -8.96 -0.41
CA THR A 359 -8.21 -8.57 0.30
C THR A 359 -8.07 -7.06 0.34
N SER A 360 -8.01 -6.45 1.53
CA SER A 360 -7.86 -4.99 1.70
C SER A 360 -6.39 -4.56 1.57
N ALA A 361 -6.11 -3.56 0.75
CA ALA A 361 -4.77 -2.97 0.62
C ALA A 361 -4.29 -2.34 1.92
N VAL A 362 -5.19 -1.67 2.66
CA VAL A 362 -4.88 -1.04 3.97
C VAL A 362 -4.49 -2.09 5.01
N LYS A 363 -5.26 -3.19 5.12
CA LYS A 363 -4.93 -4.29 6.04
C LYS A 363 -3.63 -4.99 5.64
N CYS A 364 -3.37 -5.12 4.33
CA CYS A 364 -2.11 -5.68 3.86
C CYS A 364 -0.92 -4.78 4.22
N ALA A 365 -1.06 -3.46 4.07
CA ALA A 365 -0.03 -2.50 4.43
C ALA A 365 0.39 -2.61 5.89
N GLU A 366 -0.56 -2.78 6.82
CA GLU A 366 -0.27 -3.04 8.23
C GLU A 366 0.60 -4.29 8.41
N LEU A 367 0.21 -5.43 7.82
CA LEU A 367 0.96 -6.69 7.95
C LEU A 367 2.37 -6.55 7.34
N ILE A 368 2.48 -5.90 6.19
CA ILE A 368 3.76 -5.67 5.51
C ILE A 368 4.67 -4.77 6.35
N TRP A 369 4.11 -3.70 6.95
CA TRP A 369 4.84 -2.83 7.86
C TRP A 369 5.33 -3.57 9.11
N GLN A 370 4.50 -4.45 9.69
CA GLN A 370 4.91 -5.29 10.82
C GLN A 370 6.09 -6.20 10.44
N LEU A 371 6.10 -6.75 9.23
CA LEU A 371 7.23 -7.56 8.75
C LEU A 371 8.52 -6.75 8.56
N ALA A 372 8.41 -5.50 8.12
CA ALA A 372 9.57 -4.59 8.04
C ALA A 372 10.26 -4.41 9.40
N HIS A 373 9.49 -4.49 10.50
CA HIS A 373 9.96 -4.34 11.87
C HIS A 373 10.22 -5.67 12.57
N CYS A 374 9.97 -6.79 11.89
CA CYS A 374 10.18 -8.11 12.44
C CYS A 374 11.67 -8.48 12.40
N SER A 375 12.15 -9.08 13.50
CA SER A 375 13.54 -9.59 13.57
C SER A 375 13.75 -10.79 12.65
N TYR A 376 12.75 -11.67 12.55
CA TYR A 376 12.79 -12.92 11.78
C TYR A 376 11.53 -13.03 10.91
N PRO A 377 11.39 -12.20 9.87
CA PRO A 377 10.25 -12.28 8.98
C PRO A 377 10.32 -13.57 8.13
N PRO A 378 9.18 -14.13 7.71
CA PRO A 378 9.16 -15.27 6.80
C PRO A 378 9.68 -14.88 5.41
N LEU A 379 10.11 -15.86 4.62
CA LEU A 379 10.46 -15.64 3.21
C LEU A 379 9.24 -15.24 2.38
N ARG A 380 8.05 -15.79 2.66
CA ARG A 380 6.83 -15.54 1.89
C ARG A 380 5.70 -15.08 2.80
N LEU A 381 4.98 -14.04 2.40
CA LEU A 381 3.72 -13.61 3.02
C LEU A 381 2.60 -13.68 1.98
N LEU A 382 1.73 -14.68 2.12
CA LEU A 382 0.52 -14.82 1.32
C LEU A 382 -0.57 -13.89 1.85
N LEU A 383 -1.09 -13.00 1.01
CA LEU A 383 -2.12 -12.04 1.41
C LEU A 383 -3.46 -12.35 0.74
N GLY A 384 -4.41 -12.79 1.57
CA GLY A 384 -5.77 -13.17 1.16
C GLY A 384 -5.98 -14.69 1.12
N SER A 385 -7.20 -15.14 1.47
CA SER A 385 -7.54 -16.58 1.51
C SER A 385 -7.36 -17.26 0.16
N TYR A 386 -7.71 -16.58 -0.94
CA TYR A 386 -7.51 -17.07 -2.30
C TYR A 386 -6.05 -17.39 -2.59
N ALA A 387 -5.11 -16.53 -2.17
CA ALA A 387 -3.68 -16.76 -2.36
C ALA A 387 -3.21 -18.03 -1.62
N ILE A 388 -3.64 -18.17 -0.37
CA ILE A 388 -3.31 -19.32 0.48
C ILE A 388 -3.85 -20.61 -0.13
N GLU A 389 -5.11 -20.64 -0.52
CA GLU A 389 -5.77 -21.82 -1.08
C GLU A 389 -5.17 -22.21 -2.44
N SER A 390 -4.99 -21.23 -3.34
CA SER A 390 -4.49 -21.49 -4.69
C SER A 390 -3.05 -22.01 -4.68
N ILE A 391 -2.20 -21.47 -3.82
CA ILE A 391 -0.81 -21.94 -3.67
C ILE A 391 -0.79 -23.32 -3.00
N ARG A 392 -1.61 -23.55 -1.97
CA ARG A 392 -1.72 -24.87 -1.34
C ARG A 392 -2.10 -25.94 -2.36
N ASP A 393 -3.10 -25.67 -3.19
CA ASP A 393 -3.57 -26.62 -4.20
C ASP A 393 -2.51 -26.83 -5.29
N ARG A 394 -1.79 -25.78 -5.71
CA ARG A 394 -0.65 -25.93 -6.62
C ARG A 394 0.44 -26.81 -6.03
N MET A 395 0.83 -26.59 -4.77
CA MET A 395 1.86 -27.40 -4.11
C MET A 395 1.44 -28.87 -3.99
N ARG A 396 0.15 -29.14 -3.74
CA ARG A 396 -0.37 -30.50 -3.77
C ARG A 396 -0.24 -31.12 -5.15
N SER A 397 -0.67 -30.41 -6.19
CA SER A 397 -0.56 -30.87 -7.58
C SER A 397 0.90 -31.15 -8.00
N VAL A 398 1.85 -30.30 -7.60
CA VAL A 398 3.29 -30.55 -7.84
C VAL A 398 3.74 -31.81 -7.12
N THR A 399 3.33 -32.00 -5.88
CA THR A 399 3.71 -33.18 -5.08
C THR A 399 3.14 -34.46 -5.70
N GLU A 400 1.88 -34.45 -6.11
CA GLU A 400 1.23 -35.57 -6.79
C GLU A 400 1.95 -35.91 -8.11
N GLU A 401 2.27 -34.91 -8.93
CA GLU A 401 3.04 -35.09 -10.16
C GLU A 401 4.43 -35.69 -9.88
N LEU A 402 5.14 -35.19 -8.86
CA LEU A 402 6.43 -35.75 -8.46
C LEU A 402 6.29 -37.22 -8.02
N GLU A 403 5.28 -37.55 -7.23
CA GLU A 403 5.04 -38.92 -6.76
C GLU A 403 4.69 -39.89 -7.89
N ASP A 404 3.89 -39.44 -8.86
CA ASP A 404 3.53 -40.23 -10.05
C ASP A 404 4.76 -40.54 -10.89
N TRP A 405 5.66 -39.56 -11.07
CA TRP A 405 6.81 -39.68 -11.98
C TRP A 405 8.14 -40.02 -11.30
N LYS A 406 8.21 -40.12 -9.96
CA LYS A 406 9.47 -40.36 -9.23
C LYS A 406 10.21 -41.62 -9.67
N HIS A 407 9.53 -42.62 -10.22
CA HIS A 407 10.14 -43.86 -10.68
C HIS A 407 10.95 -43.70 -11.98
N LEU A 408 10.81 -42.58 -12.70
CA LEU A 408 11.61 -42.23 -13.87
C LEU A 408 12.91 -41.51 -13.48
N ASN A 409 13.68 -42.08 -12.56
CA ASN A 409 15.04 -41.64 -12.25
C ASN A 409 16.01 -42.84 -12.24
N PHE A 410 17.27 -42.59 -12.56
CA PHE A 410 18.31 -43.59 -12.38
C PHE A 410 18.71 -43.61 -10.90
N ALA A 411 18.42 -44.70 -10.21
CA ALA A 411 18.99 -44.93 -8.89
C ALA A 411 20.53 -44.93 -9.02
N PRO A 412 21.28 -44.33 -8.09
CA PRO A 412 22.73 -44.45 -8.09
C PRO A 412 23.08 -45.94 -8.04
N ASP A 413 23.94 -46.38 -8.96
CA ASP A 413 24.45 -47.75 -8.99
C ASP A 413 25.04 -48.09 -7.62
N ASN A 414 24.43 -49.01 -6.90
CA ASN A 414 25.09 -49.70 -5.79
C ASN A 414 26.12 -50.69 -6.38
N ALA A 415 27.10 -50.17 -7.11
CA ALA A 415 28.28 -50.88 -7.55
C ALA A 415 29.42 -50.49 -6.61
N ASP A 416 29.57 -51.27 -5.53
CA ASP A 416 30.83 -51.59 -4.83
C ASP A 416 30.57 -52.02 -3.37
N SER A 417 29.91 -53.17 -3.20
CA SER A 417 30.04 -53.98 -1.98
C SER A 417 30.07 -55.47 -2.28
N GLN A 418 30.78 -55.84 -3.36
CA GLN A 418 31.37 -57.18 -3.47
C GLN A 418 32.88 -57.02 -3.26
N HIS A 419 33.30 -56.81 -2.02
CA HIS A 419 34.67 -57.10 -1.62
C HIS A 419 34.69 -58.50 -1.01
N ASP A 420 35.27 -59.41 -1.80
CA ASP A 420 36.21 -60.46 -1.40
C ASP A 420 36.27 -60.77 0.10
N ASP A 421 35.74 -61.93 0.48
CA ASP A 421 36.36 -62.78 1.51
C ASP A 421 35.78 -64.20 1.39
N GLU A 422 36.35 -65.01 0.50
CA GLU A 422 36.41 -66.46 0.69
C GLU A 422 37.56 -67.04 -0.17
N ALA A 423 38.78 -66.91 0.34
CA ALA A 423 39.87 -67.82 -0.01
C ALA A 423 39.90 -68.97 1.01
N PRO A 424 39.79 -70.25 0.59
CA PRO A 424 39.86 -71.36 1.53
C PRO A 424 41.33 -71.67 1.87
N MET A 425 41.70 -71.58 3.15
CA MET A 425 42.94 -72.17 3.64
C MET A 425 42.65 -73.61 4.12
N LEU A 426 43.30 -74.57 3.45
CA LEU A 426 43.66 -75.88 4.00
C LEU A 426 44.77 -75.73 5.05
#